data_AF-A0A166XRI9-F1
#
_entry.id   AF-A0A166XRI9-F1
#
_cell.length_a   1.000
_cell.length_b   1.000
_cell.length_c   1.000
_cell.angle_alpha   90.00
_cell.angle_beta   90.00
_cell.angle_gamma   90.00
#
_symmetry.space_group_name_H-M   'P 1'
#
loop_
_entity.id
_entity.type
_entity.pdbx_description
1 polymer ?
#
loop_
_entity_poly.entity_id
_entity_poly.type
_entity_poly.pdbx_seq_one_letter_code
_entity_poly.pdbx_strand_id
1 'polypeptide(L)'
;MFRILKRNLASKHAFKKPTFDDRWSAQPPTHPQHTEKPQEDSPTAWQKEADSIIREARSLIDNPIQPPYKSKFYDLGQRVKTAREWVKFLDNAPKSESSGLLLETVESAIGSFFPFIQHSPKRPDSKTPFSDLRSSIVPGSRGFVIPTGKGTMRYATHLIGSLQEILHSNMTIQIVYAGDEDLPPEDREKLHSRFSEVQFLDIFTVVDDTTLQLVKGGWAIKAFAALYAPFEEVLLSDADSVFVQVPEKLFLDPSYESTGALLFHDRLLWQHAFAERHDWWRSQIHDPSATLNKSLVWTEDYAEEGDSGVVVIDKSRLDVLMGLLHVAWQNTYDVREEVTYKITYGDKETWWFGFELSGSSYAFEKHYGAMVGWFKDKIDDTVQRICSFVIGHVDLRDELIWYNGGLLKNKKVDPQEFGLPTHTIVDGKWEKGGDRTQMSCMVGHNVKPLNKEMEWILNSSITLAQKLDKEFGFI
;
A
#
# COMPACT_ATOMS: atom_id res chain seq x y z
N MET A 1 -12.87 25.12 -47.75
CA MET A 1 -14.03 24.98 -48.65
C MET A 1 -15.27 25.38 -47.85
N PHE A 2 -15.83 26.57 -48.14
CA PHE A 2 -17.19 27.10 -47.78
C PHE A 2 -17.62 27.15 -46.30
N ARG A 3 -18.35 28.14 -45.76
CA ARG A 3 -18.78 29.53 -46.06
C ARG A 3 -19.46 30.01 -44.75
N ILE A 4 -19.09 31.15 -44.16
CA ILE A 4 -19.87 32.41 -44.13
C ILE A 4 -21.28 32.34 -43.49
N LEU A 5 -21.49 33.11 -42.40
CA LEU A 5 -22.55 34.14 -42.33
C LEU A 5 -22.29 35.16 -41.19
N LYS A 6 -21.86 36.35 -41.61
CA LYS A 6 -22.01 37.66 -40.93
C LYS A 6 -23.22 38.37 -41.54
N ARG A 7 -23.82 39.30 -40.77
CA ARG A 7 -24.65 40.51 -41.12
C ARG A 7 -25.98 40.53 -40.34
N ASN A 8 -26.54 41.64 -39.88
CA ASN A 8 -26.16 43.05 -39.77
C ASN A 8 -27.30 43.83 -39.05
N LEU A 9 -26.96 45.00 -38.49
CA LEU A 9 -27.72 46.29 -38.43
C LEU A 9 -29.05 46.31 -37.62
N ALA A 10 -29.12 47.04 -36.49
CA ALA A 10 -29.17 48.50 -36.28
C ALA A 10 -30.60 49.07 -36.20
N SER A 11 -30.92 49.72 -35.07
CA SER A 11 -31.89 50.81 -35.02
C SER A 11 -31.62 51.71 -33.81
N LYS A 12 -31.30 52.97 -34.09
CA LYS A 12 -31.26 54.11 -33.17
C LYS A 12 -32.69 54.55 -32.89
N HIS A 13 -33.04 55.00 -31.69
CA HIS A 13 -33.99 56.10 -31.46
C HIS A 13 -33.59 56.86 -30.19
N ALA A 14 -33.66 58.19 -30.28
CA ALA A 14 -33.22 59.14 -29.28
C ALA A 14 -34.34 60.16 -28.99
N PHE A 15 -34.26 60.76 -27.79
CA PHE A 15 -34.87 62.03 -27.33
C PHE A 15 -36.38 62.10 -27.05
N LYS A 16 -36.76 62.35 -25.78
CA LYS A 16 -36.97 63.70 -25.20
C LYS A 16 -37.42 63.66 -23.73
N LYS A 17 -36.87 64.58 -22.93
CA LYS A 17 -37.35 64.99 -21.59
C LYS A 17 -38.70 65.71 -21.67
N PRO A 18 -39.42 65.77 -20.54
CA PRO A 18 -40.01 67.03 -20.11
C PRO A 18 -39.59 67.41 -18.68
N THR A 19 -39.27 68.68 -18.51
CA THR A 19 -39.15 69.44 -17.26
C THR A 19 -40.54 69.89 -16.80
N PHE A 20 -40.86 69.74 -15.52
CA PHE A 20 -41.80 70.62 -14.82
C PHE A 20 -41.32 70.83 -13.38
N ASP A 21 -41.06 72.10 -13.07
CA ASP A 21 -41.02 72.65 -11.71
C ASP A 21 -42.43 72.52 -11.10
N ASP A 22 -42.52 72.12 -9.84
CA ASP A 22 -43.27 72.92 -8.87
C ASP A 22 -42.86 72.57 -7.43
N ARG A 23 -42.56 73.64 -6.69
CA ARG A 23 -42.23 73.64 -5.26
C ARG A 23 -43.46 73.16 -4.49
N TRP A 24 -43.27 72.39 -3.42
CA TRP A 24 -44.06 72.46 -2.18
C TRP A 24 -43.16 72.06 -1.00
N SER A 25 -43.21 72.85 0.06
CA SER A 25 -42.43 72.75 1.29
C SER A 25 -43.15 71.89 2.33
N ALA A 26 -42.48 70.89 2.93
CA ALA A 26 -42.73 70.46 4.31
C ALA A 26 -41.78 69.32 4.78
N GLN A 27 -41.15 69.58 5.93
CA GLN A 27 -40.59 68.67 6.95
C GLN A 27 -39.28 67.88 6.66
N PRO A 28 -38.33 67.87 7.62
CA PRO A 28 -37.09 67.12 7.50
C PRO A 28 -37.35 65.63 7.72
N PRO A 29 -36.84 64.72 6.86
CA PRO A 29 -36.91 63.30 7.14
C PRO A 29 -35.97 62.97 8.28
N THR A 30 -36.56 62.54 9.40
CA THR A 30 -35.90 61.81 10.47
C THR A 30 -35.13 60.64 9.87
N HIS A 31 -33.81 60.61 10.05
CA HIS A 31 -33.01 59.41 9.84
C HIS A 31 -33.60 58.26 10.67
N PRO A 32 -34.08 57.17 10.05
CA PRO A 32 -34.24 55.93 10.79
C PRO A 32 -32.81 55.45 11.06
N GLN A 33 -32.38 55.52 12.32
CA GLN A 33 -31.29 54.66 12.78
C GLN A 33 -31.82 53.21 12.76
N HIS A 34 -31.85 52.59 11.58
CA HIS A 34 -31.82 51.13 11.49
C HIS A 34 -30.40 50.70 11.87
N THR A 35 -30.15 50.62 13.16
CA THR A 35 -29.17 49.67 13.68
C THR A 35 -29.80 48.28 13.62
N GLU A 36 -29.99 47.74 12.42
CA GLU A 36 -29.98 46.29 12.28
C GLU A 36 -28.54 45.88 12.54
N LYS A 37 -28.26 45.50 13.79
CA LYS A 37 -27.15 44.58 14.04
C LYS A 37 -27.36 43.41 13.09
N PRO A 38 -26.33 42.96 12.35
CA PRO A 38 -26.43 41.69 11.65
C PRO A 38 -26.90 40.67 12.67
N GLN A 39 -28.05 40.06 12.40
CA GLN A 39 -28.48 38.89 13.15
C GLN A 39 -27.42 37.84 12.84
N GLU A 40 -26.46 37.64 13.76
CA GLU A 40 -25.54 36.51 13.66
C GLU A 40 -26.42 35.26 13.66
N ASP A 41 -26.60 34.68 12.47
CA ASP A 41 -27.30 33.42 12.33
C ASP A 41 -26.62 32.41 13.25
N SER A 42 -27.42 31.79 14.11
CA SER A 42 -26.92 30.79 15.06
C SER A 42 -26.18 29.69 14.30
N PRO A 43 -25.00 29.23 14.77
CA PRO A 43 -24.20 28.27 14.03
C PRO A 43 -24.99 27.02 13.67
N THR A 44 -24.88 26.59 12.40
CA THR A 44 -25.52 25.37 11.91
C THR A 44 -24.98 24.13 12.66
N ALA A 45 -25.71 23.02 12.61
CA ALA A 45 -25.23 21.77 13.21
C ALA A 45 -23.87 21.34 12.62
N TRP A 46 -23.68 21.56 11.32
CA TRP A 46 -22.41 21.31 10.63
C TRP A 46 -21.29 22.22 11.16
N GLN A 47 -21.55 23.52 11.32
CA GLN A 47 -20.55 24.47 11.85
C GLN A 47 -20.13 24.12 13.28
N LYS A 48 -21.07 23.69 14.13
CA LYS A 48 -20.75 23.25 15.51
C LYS A 48 -19.84 22.03 15.53
N GLU A 49 -20.10 21.06 14.64
CA GLU A 49 -19.26 19.87 14.49
C GLU A 49 -17.88 20.23 13.93
N ALA A 50 -17.83 21.07 12.88
CA ALA A 50 -16.59 21.58 12.31
C ALA A 50 -15.72 22.29 13.37
N ASP A 51 -16.32 23.15 14.19
CA ASP A 51 -15.61 23.82 15.29
C ASP A 51 -15.11 22.83 16.35
N SER A 52 -15.83 21.73 16.58
CA SER A 52 -15.40 20.65 17.47
C SER A 52 -14.18 19.93 16.92
N ILE A 53 -14.23 19.53 15.65
CA ILE A 53 -13.12 18.89 14.94
C ILE A 53 -11.89 19.81 14.94
N ILE A 54 -12.05 21.11 14.66
CA ILE A 54 -10.93 22.07 14.68
C ILE A 54 -10.26 22.11 16.06
N ARG A 55 -11.04 22.14 17.15
CA ARG A 55 -10.47 22.15 18.51
C ARG A 55 -9.70 20.86 18.81
N GLU A 56 -10.27 19.71 18.47
CA GLU A 56 -9.64 18.42 18.70
C GLU A 56 -8.37 18.24 17.85
N ALA A 57 -8.43 18.57 16.56
CA ALA A 57 -7.31 18.54 15.64
C ALA A 57 -6.16 19.43 16.11
N ARG A 58 -6.44 20.67 16.57
CA ARG A 58 -5.41 21.54 17.19
C ARG A 58 -4.76 20.90 18.41
N SER A 59 -5.56 20.29 19.28
CA SER A 59 -5.01 19.58 20.45
C SER A 59 -4.08 18.43 20.07
N LEU A 60 -4.35 17.72 18.96
CA LEU A 60 -3.47 16.65 18.47
C LEU A 60 -2.24 17.18 17.74
N ILE A 61 -2.34 18.32 17.06
CA ILE A 61 -1.20 19.02 16.46
C ILE A 61 -0.21 19.46 17.54
N ASP A 62 -0.71 20.02 18.65
CA ASP A 62 0.13 20.48 19.77
C ASP A 62 0.75 19.33 20.59
N ASN A 63 0.31 18.08 20.35
CA ASN A 63 0.79 16.88 21.02
C ASN A 63 1.18 15.77 20.00
N PRO A 64 2.22 15.98 19.18
CA PRO A 64 2.60 15.03 18.14
C PRO A 64 3.11 13.70 18.73
N ILE A 65 3.08 12.64 17.91
CA ILE A 65 3.75 11.38 18.25
C ILE A 65 5.26 11.61 18.25
N GLN A 66 5.93 11.25 19.35
CA GLN A 66 7.36 11.49 19.59
C GLN A 66 8.00 10.27 20.25
N PRO A 67 9.32 10.07 20.10
CA PRO A 67 10.03 8.97 20.74
C PRO A 67 10.01 9.11 22.27
N PRO A 68 10.09 8.00 23.03
CA PRO A 68 10.18 6.62 22.54
C PRO A 68 8.84 6.12 21.93
N TYR A 69 8.94 5.47 20.78
CA TYR A 69 7.81 5.00 19.97
C TYR A 69 7.19 3.68 20.45
N LYS A 70 7.89 2.88 21.25
CA LYS A 70 7.43 1.52 21.66
C LYS A 70 5.99 1.46 22.20
N SER A 71 5.49 2.52 22.84
CA SER A 71 4.12 2.59 23.39
C SER A 71 3.15 3.46 22.59
N LYS A 72 3.54 3.89 21.38
CA LYS A 72 2.80 4.89 20.59
C LYS A 72 1.95 4.31 19.46
N PHE A 73 2.07 3.01 19.19
CA PHE A 73 1.42 2.35 18.05
C PHE A 73 -0.12 2.37 18.21
N TYR A 74 -0.62 2.07 19.41
CA TYR A 74 -2.05 2.17 19.72
C TYR A 74 -2.56 3.61 19.62
N ASP A 75 -1.86 4.58 20.24
CA ASP A 75 -2.24 6.01 20.20
C ASP A 75 -2.34 6.49 18.75
N LEU A 76 -1.33 6.20 17.93
CA LEU A 76 -1.39 6.53 16.50
C LEU A 76 -2.56 5.83 15.80
N GLY A 77 -2.83 4.55 16.09
CA GLY A 77 -3.99 3.84 15.55
C GLY A 77 -5.32 4.54 15.85
N GLN A 78 -5.49 5.05 17.08
CA GLN A 78 -6.68 5.84 17.46
C GLN A 78 -6.74 7.18 16.72
N ARG A 79 -5.62 7.89 16.61
CA ARG A 79 -5.54 9.14 15.84
C ARG A 79 -5.90 8.95 14.36
N VAL A 80 -5.50 7.82 13.78
CA VAL A 80 -5.87 7.43 12.41
C VAL A 80 -7.37 7.20 12.27
N LYS A 81 -7.99 6.49 13.22
CA LYS A 81 -9.45 6.28 13.26
C LYS A 81 -10.19 7.62 13.34
N THR A 82 -9.76 8.51 14.23
CA THR A 82 -10.35 9.84 14.39
C THR A 82 -10.19 10.68 13.12
N ALA A 83 -8.98 10.77 12.55
CA ALA A 83 -8.74 11.52 11.33
C ALA A 83 -9.54 11.00 10.13
N ARG A 84 -9.75 9.68 10.04
CA ARG A 84 -10.61 9.09 9.00
C ARG A 84 -12.04 9.62 9.09
N GLU A 85 -12.60 9.75 10.29
CA GLU A 85 -13.95 10.30 10.46
C GLU A 85 -14.01 11.79 10.11
N TRP A 86 -12.95 12.56 10.42
CA TRP A 86 -12.84 13.97 9.99
C TRP A 86 -12.79 14.12 8.47
N VAL A 87 -12.04 13.26 7.78
CA VAL A 87 -11.98 13.24 6.32
C VAL A 87 -13.35 12.89 5.73
N LYS A 88 -14.06 11.90 6.28
CA LYS A 88 -15.44 11.59 5.86
C LYS A 88 -16.38 12.77 6.08
N PHE A 89 -16.25 13.49 7.18
CA PHE A 89 -17.06 14.68 7.46
C PHE A 89 -16.79 15.79 6.43
N LEU A 90 -15.53 16.01 6.07
CA LEU A 90 -15.11 16.96 5.02
C LEU A 90 -15.60 16.56 3.63
N ASP A 91 -15.48 15.29 3.26
CA ASP A 91 -15.93 14.77 1.95
C ASP A 91 -17.46 14.93 1.78
N ASN A 92 -18.21 15.03 2.88
CA ASN A 92 -19.66 15.26 2.90
C ASN A 92 -20.07 16.72 3.22
N ALA A 93 -19.13 17.67 3.20
CA ALA A 93 -19.41 19.06 3.53
C ALA A 93 -20.45 19.70 2.56
N PRO A 94 -21.44 20.46 3.08
CA PRO A 94 -22.39 21.19 2.23
C PRO A 94 -21.69 22.25 1.38
N LYS A 95 -22.08 22.39 0.11
CA LYS A 95 -21.52 23.41 -0.81
C LYS A 95 -21.69 24.86 -0.33
N SER A 96 -22.64 25.11 0.57
CA SER A 96 -22.93 26.43 1.13
C SER A 96 -22.02 26.82 2.30
N GLU A 97 -21.30 25.86 2.88
CA GLU A 97 -20.45 26.08 4.06
C GLU A 97 -18.99 26.25 3.65
N SER A 98 -18.27 27.18 4.29
CA SER A 98 -16.84 27.34 4.09
C SER A 98 -16.07 26.30 4.90
N SER A 99 -15.35 25.40 4.23
CA SER A 99 -14.57 24.34 4.88
C SER A 99 -13.07 24.62 4.94
N GLY A 100 -12.59 25.77 4.46
CA GLY A 100 -11.16 26.04 4.28
C GLY A 100 -10.33 25.89 5.57
N LEU A 101 -10.75 26.54 6.66
CA LEU A 101 -10.05 26.43 7.95
C LEU A 101 -10.09 25.01 8.52
N LEU A 102 -11.23 24.33 8.40
CA LEU A 102 -11.39 22.95 8.85
C LEU A 102 -10.46 22.02 8.07
N LEU A 103 -10.45 22.13 6.74
CA LEU A 103 -9.59 21.37 5.86
C LEU A 103 -8.12 21.57 6.21
N GLU A 104 -7.64 22.82 6.27
CA GLU A 104 -6.24 23.12 6.61
C GLU A 104 -5.86 22.56 8.00
N THR A 105 -6.78 22.60 8.97
CA THR A 105 -6.53 22.07 10.33
C THR A 105 -6.47 20.54 10.34
N VAL A 106 -7.39 19.86 9.66
CA VAL A 106 -7.40 18.39 9.55
C VAL A 106 -6.16 17.90 8.79
N GLU A 107 -5.80 18.56 7.69
CA GLU A 107 -4.58 18.29 6.93
C GLU A 107 -3.32 18.45 7.78
N SER A 108 -3.25 19.52 8.58
CA SER A 108 -2.14 19.75 9.52
C SER A 108 -2.06 18.67 10.59
N ALA A 109 -3.21 18.17 11.08
CA ALA A 109 -3.24 17.07 12.04
C ALA A 109 -2.77 15.75 11.42
N ILE A 110 -3.24 15.39 10.23
CA ILE A 110 -2.77 14.19 9.52
C ILE A 110 -1.26 14.30 9.23
N GLY A 111 -0.81 15.47 8.78
CA GLY A 111 0.61 15.75 8.56
C GLY A 111 1.45 15.56 9.84
N SER A 112 0.95 15.98 11.01
CA SER A 112 1.69 15.81 12.27
C SER A 112 1.81 14.35 12.71
N PHE A 113 0.88 13.48 12.29
CA PHE A 113 0.95 12.03 12.51
C PHE A 113 1.93 11.36 11.54
N PHE A 114 1.97 11.87 10.31
CA PHE A 114 2.73 11.30 9.20
C PHE A 114 3.65 12.33 8.55
N PRO A 115 4.76 12.73 9.18
CA PRO A 115 5.63 13.79 8.64
C PRO A 115 6.11 13.56 7.20
N PHE A 116 6.21 12.29 6.77
CA PHE A 116 6.65 11.92 5.41
C PHE A 116 5.66 12.28 4.29
N ILE A 117 4.39 12.61 4.59
CA ILE A 117 3.47 13.14 3.57
C ILE A 117 3.68 14.64 3.35
N GLN A 118 4.30 15.33 4.32
CA GLN A 118 4.59 16.75 4.23
C GLN A 118 5.86 16.98 3.38
N HIS A 119 6.02 18.21 2.88
CA HIS A 119 7.21 18.64 2.16
C HIS A 119 7.57 17.77 0.94
N SER A 120 6.57 17.14 0.30
CA SER A 120 6.78 16.39 -0.93
C SER A 120 7.57 17.23 -1.94
N PRO A 121 8.64 16.70 -2.55
CA PRO A 121 9.42 17.46 -3.54
C PRO A 121 8.60 17.97 -4.74
N LYS A 122 7.47 17.32 -5.07
CA LYS A 122 6.52 17.81 -6.08
C LYS A 122 5.69 19.00 -5.63
N ARG A 123 5.43 19.15 -4.33
CA ARG A 123 4.57 20.18 -3.73
C ARG A 123 5.10 20.61 -2.33
N PRO A 124 6.28 21.26 -2.26
CA PRO A 124 6.97 21.51 -0.99
C PRO A 124 6.20 22.44 -0.05
N ASP A 125 5.44 23.40 -0.59
CA ASP A 125 4.69 24.41 0.18
C ASP A 125 3.21 24.05 0.37
N SER A 126 2.83 22.80 0.13
CA SER A 126 1.43 22.39 0.24
C SER A 126 0.90 22.48 1.67
N LYS A 127 -0.27 23.10 1.81
CA LYS A 127 -1.04 23.09 3.07
C LYS A 127 -2.01 21.91 3.17
N THR A 128 -2.14 21.12 2.11
CA THR A 128 -3.08 20.00 2.02
C THR A 128 -2.38 18.73 1.51
N PRO A 129 -1.31 18.27 2.18
CA PRO A 129 -0.49 17.16 1.70
C PRO A 129 -1.25 15.82 1.60
N PHE A 130 -2.24 15.58 2.46
CA PHE A 130 -3.05 14.37 2.37
C PHE A 130 -4.01 14.43 1.17
N SER A 131 -4.66 15.57 0.91
CA SER A 131 -5.42 15.78 -0.32
C SER A 131 -4.55 15.66 -1.57
N ASP A 132 -3.29 16.15 -1.53
CA ASP A 132 -2.35 16.01 -2.62
C ASP A 132 -2.03 14.54 -2.92
N LEU A 133 -1.76 13.76 -1.87
CA LEU A 133 -1.57 12.31 -1.97
C LEU A 133 -2.80 11.64 -2.60
N ARG A 134 -4.01 11.92 -2.09
CA ARG A 134 -5.26 11.39 -2.66
C ARG A 134 -5.43 11.76 -4.13
N SER A 135 -5.11 13.01 -4.49
CA SER A 135 -5.24 13.51 -5.87
C SER A 135 -4.21 12.91 -6.84
N SER A 136 -3.14 12.30 -6.33
CA SER A 136 -2.13 11.62 -7.14
C SER A 136 -2.55 10.21 -7.59
N ILE A 137 -3.59 9.65 -6.95
CA ILE A 137 -4.16 8.34 -7.28
C ILE A 137 -5.03 8.50 -8.54
N VAL A 138 -4.79 7.66 -9.53
CA VAL A 138 -5.53 7.63 -10.80
C VAL A 138 -6.73 6.69 -10.63
N PRO A 139 -7.97 7.19 -10.65
CA PRO A 139 -9.15 6.35 -10.42
C PRO A 139 -9.31 5.24 -11.47
N GLY A 140 -9.74 4.06 -11.04
CA GLY A 140 -9.96 2.88 -11.88
C GLY A 140 -8.69 2.22 -12.42
N SER A 141 -7.51 2.58 -11.91
CA SER A 141 -6.22 2.04 -12.36
C SER A 141 -5.71 0.92 -11.46
N ARG A 142 -5.06 -0.06 -12.08
CA ARG A 142 -4.37 -1.19 -11.42
C ARG A 142 -2.91 -1.21 -11.81
N GLY A 143 -2.03 -1.48 -10.85
CA GLY A 143 -0.60 -1.60 -11.13
C GLY A 143 0.11 -2.68 -10.33
N PHE A 144 1.08 -3.30 -10.99
CA PHE A 144 2.01 -4.27 -10.40
C PHE A 144 3.28 -3.51 -10.01
N VAL A 145 3.50 -3.31 -8.72
CA VAL A 145 4.55 -2.44 -8.18
C VAL A 145 5.70 -3.28 -7.66
N ILE A 146 6.91 -3.05 -8.18
CA ILE A 146 8.12 -3.79 -7.82
C ILE A 146 9.14 -2.80 -7.23
N PRO A 147 9.31 -2.76 -5.90
CA PRO A 147 10.43 -2.07 -5.30
C PRO A 147 11.72 -2.83 -5.62
N THR A 148 12.63 -2.22 -6.37
CA THR A 148 13.89 -2.85 -6.74
C THR A 148 15.02 -1.85 -6.92
N GLY A 149 16.22 -2.29 -6.58
CA GLY A 149 17.47 -1.59 -6.84
C GLY A 149 18.49 -2.54 -7.46
N LYS A 150 19.71 -2.07 -7.64
CA LYS A 150 20.81 -2.81 -8.29
C LYS A 150 21.02 -4.22 -7.71
N GLY A 151 20.88 -4.37 -6.40
CA GLY A 151 21.07 -5.65 -5.71
C GLY A 151 19.97 -6.70 -5.97
N THR A 152 18.79 -6.29 -6.43
CA THR A 152 17.65 -7.18 -6.71
C THR A 152 17.17 -7.13 -8.15
N MET A 153 17.76 -6.27 -8.98
CA MET A 153 17.43 -6.06 -10.39
C MET A 153 17.38 -7.35 -11.20
N ARG A 154 18.29 -8.30 -10.93
CA ARG A 154 18.27 -9.63 -11.58
C ARG A 154 16.93 -10.33 -11.44
N TYR A 155 16.42 -10.40 -10.22
CA TYR A 155 15.17 -11.08 -9.93
C TYR A 155 13.98 -10.29 -10.48
N ALA A 156 13.99 -8.96 -10.35
CA ALA A 156 12.95 -8.12 -10.96
C ALA A 156 12.88 -8.34 -12.48
N THR A 157 14.02 -8.49 -13.15
CA THR A 157 14.09 -8.81 -14.58
C THR A 157 13.44 -10.16 -14.89
N HIS A 158 13.70 -11.18 -14.07
CA HIS A 158 13.05 -12.50 -14.22
C HIS A 158 11.53 -12.42 -14.03
N LEU A 159 11.08 -11.70 -12.99
CA LEU A 159 9.67 -11.50 -12.69
C LEU A 159 8.95 -10.77 -13.84
N ILE A 160 9.50 -9.64 -14.29
CA ILE A 160 8.93 -8.84 -15.39
C ILE A 160 8.83 -9.68 -16.67
N GLY A 161 9.89 -10.38 -17.04
CA GLY A 161 9.89 -11.27 -18.20
C GLY A 161 8.83 -12.36 -18.08
N SER A 162 8.72 -13.02 -16.92
CA SER A 162 7.71 -14.04 -16.67
C SER A 162 6.28 -13.49 -16.78
N LEU A 163 6.02 -12.30 -16.25
CA LEU A 163 4.71 -11.65 -16.30
C LEU A 163 4.31 -11.31 -17.74
N GLN A 164 5.21 -10.70 -18.53
CA GLN A 164 4.89 -10.22 -19.88
C GLN A 164 4.93 -11.33 -20.94
N GLU A 165 5.93 -12.22 -20.89
CA GLU A 165 6.21 -13.17 -21.98
C GLU A 165 5.66 -14.58 -21.73
N ILE A 166 5.48 -14.99 -20.47
CA ILE A 166 4.98 -16.33 -20.13
C ILE A 166 3.52 -16.30 -19.71
N LEU A 167 3.19 -15.40 -18.77
CA LEU A 167 1.83 -15.27 -18.23
C LEU A 167 0.95 -14.32 -19.06
N HIS A 168 1.55 -13.46 -19.88
CA HIS A 168 0.85 -12.45 -20.68
C HIS A 168 -0.09 -11.58 -19.82
N SER A 169 0.37 -11.19 -18.63
CA SER A 169 -0.32 -10.25 -17.76
C SER A 169 -0.55 -8.91 -18.47
N ASN A 170 -1.71 -8.31 -18.23
CA ASN A 170 -2.08 -7.00 -18.77
C ASN A 170 -1.86 -5.86 -17.78
N MET A 171 -1.33 -6.16 -16.59
CA MET A 171 -1.08 -5.16 -15.56
C MET A 171 0.01 -4.19 -16.00
N THR A 172 -0.19 -2.91 -15.71
CA THR A 172 0.88 -1.92 -15.80
C THR A 172 1.92 -2.22 -14.73
N ILE A 173 3.16 -2.47 -15.14
CA ILE A 173 4.27 -2.73 -14.21
C ILE A 173 4.98 -1.40 -13.92
N GLN A 174 5.20 -1.10 -12.64
CA GLN A 174 5.99 0.04 -12.19
C GLN A 174 7.11 -0.41 -11.27
N ILE A 175 8.34 -0.11 -11.65
CA ILE A 175 9.50 -0.21 -10.78
C ILE A 175 9.56 1.05 -9.90
N VAL A 176 9.70 0.84 -8.59
CA VAL A 176 9.92 1.92 -7.62
C VAL A 176 11.30 1.76 -7.01
N TYR A 177 12.08 2.85 -6.99
CA TYR A 177 13.47 2.86 -6.52
C TYR A 177 13.78 4.15 -5.77
N ALA A 178 14.86 4.17 -4.99
CA ALA A 178 15.28 5.32 -4.20
C ALA A 178 16.50 6.04 -4.82
N GLY A 179 16.26 6.88 -5.82
CA GLY A 179 17.33 7.65 -6.48
C GLY A 179 18.35 6.82 -7.26
N ASP A 180 19.32 7.52 -7.87
CA ASP A 180 20.31 6.91 -8.77
C ASP A 180 21.31 5.98 -8.07
N GLU A 181 21.51 6.14 -6.75
CA GLU A 181 22.36 5.23 -5.96
C GLU A 181 21.73 3.84 -5.80
N ASP A 182 20.39 3.77 -5.72
CA ASP A 182 19.65 2.51 -5.59
C ASP A 182 19.48 1.82 -6.94
N LEU A 183 19.04 2.54 -7.98
CA LEU A 183 18.89 2.02 -9.34
C LEU A 183 19.49 2.99 -10.39
N PRO A 184 20.76 2.77 -10.80
CA PRO A 184 21.47 3.67 -11.70
C PRO A 184 20.78 3.91 -13.05
N PRO A 185 20.96 5.08 -13.68
CA PRO A 185 20.40 5.39 -14.99
C PRO A 185 20.70 4.32 -16.05
N GLU A 186 21.94 3.79 -16.11
CA GLU A 186 22.29 2.77 -17.10
C GLU A 186 21.50 1.46 -16.93
N ASP A 187 21.16 1.11 -15.68
CA ASP A 187 20.40 -0.10 -15.38
C ASP A 187 18.91 0.10 -15.68
N ARG A 188 18.38 1.31 -15.43
CA ARG A 188 17.02 1.72 -15.85
C ARG A 188 16.88 1.72 -17.37
N GLU A 189 17.87 2.25 -18.09
CA GLU A 189 17.89 2.26 -19.55
C GLU A 189 17.91 0.85 -20.14
N LYS A 190 18.69 -0.08 -19.57
CA LYS A 190 18.68 -1.49 -19.99
C LYS A 190 17.32 -2.14 -19.78
N LEU A 191 16.70 -1.96 -18.61
CA LEU A 191 15.37 -2.49 -18.32
C LEU A 191 14.32 -1.92 -19.27
N HIS A 192 14.29 -0.60 -19.44
CA HIS A 192 13.35 0.07 -20.36
C HIS A 192 13.56 -0.36 -21.81
N SER A 193 14.80 -0.55 -22.25
CA SER A 193 15.09 -1.02 -23.62
C SER A 193 14.59 -2.43 -23.89
N ARG A 194 14.55 -3.29 -22.85
CA ARG A 194 14.06 -4.68 -22.96
C ARG A 194 12.56 -4.81 -22.71
N PHE A 195 12.02 -3.97 -21.84
CA PHE A 195 10.64 -3.98 -21.37
C PHE A 195 10.06 -2.55 -21.45
N SER A 196 9.76 -2.10 -22.67
CA SER A 196 9.38 -0.71 -22.96
C SER A 196 8.10 -0.22 -22.31
N GLU A 197 7.27 -1.14 -21.79
CA GLU A 197 6.02 -0.80 -21.09
C GLU A 197 6.21 -0.63 -19.57
N VAL A 198 7.39 -0.98 -19.03
CA VAL A 198 7.68 -0.82 -17.60
C VAL A 198 7.86 0.65 -17.27
N GLN A 199 7.11 1.11 -16.27
CA GLN A 199 7.21 2.46 -15.74
C GLN A 199 8.21 2.52 -14.59
N PHE A 200 8.74 3.72 -14.36
CA PHE A 200 9.75 3.98 -13.32
C PHE A 200 9.29 5.12 -12.44
N LEU A 201 9.34 4.92 -11.12
CA LEU A 201 9.10 5.94 -10.11
C LEU A 201 10.32 6.03 -9.20
N ASP A 202 11.06 7.13 -9.32
CA ASP A 202 11.98 7.54 -8.27
C ASP A 202 11.17 8.07 -7.09
N ILE A 203 11.20 7.35 -5.98
CA ILE A 203 10.42 7.70 -4.79
C ILE A 203 10.84 9.06 -4.22
N PHE A 204 12.07 9.52 -4.46
CA PHE A 204 12.55 10.84 -4.03
C PHE A 204 11.89 12.00 -4.78
N THR A 205 11.19 11.72 -5.88
CA THR A 205 10.39 12.76 -6.55
C THR A 205 9.09 13.05 -5.81
N VAL A 206 8.65 12.18 -4.90
CA VAL A 206 7.35 12.27 -4.21
C VAL A 206 7.48 12.30 -2.69
N VAL A 207 8.59 11.83 -2.15
CA VAL A 207 8.85 11.74 -0.72
C VAL A 207 10.16 12.44 -0.37
N ASP A 208 10.16 13.23 0.71
CA ASP A 208 11.38 13.74 1.33
C ASP A 208 12.04 12.62 2.15
N ASP A 209 13.18 12.12 1.69
CA ASP A 209 13.90 11.01 2.31
C ASP A 209 14.77 11.43 3.51
N THR A 210 14.85 12.72 3.84
CA THR A 210 15.73 13.24 4.90
C THR A 210 15.57 12.49 6.23
N THR A 211 14.36 12.03 6.54
CA THR A 211 14.05 11.28 7.77
C THR A 211 13.80 9.79 7.53
N LEU A 212 13.61 9.35 6.30
CA LEU A 212 13.20 7.97 6.00
C LEU A 212 14.38 7.04 5.68
N GLN A 213 15.46 7.57 5.10
CA GLN A 213 16.66 6.82 4.73
C GLN A 213 16.36 5.56 3.89
N LEU A 214 15.54 5.68 2.84
CA LEU A 214 15.00 4.55 2.09
C LEU A 214 16.07 3.78 1.28
N VAL A 215 17.09 4.45 0.72
CA VAL A 215 18.20 3.80 0.00
C VAL A 215 18.86 2.70 0.82
N LYS A 216 19.00 2.94 2.14
CA LYS A 216 19.61 2.00 3.09
C LYS A 216 18.57 1.30 3.97
N GLY A 217 17.28 1.56 3.73
CA GLY A 217 16.16 1.06 4.53
C GLY A 217 15.76 -0.38 4.22
N GLY A 218 16.34 -1.00 3.18
CA GLY A 218 16.05 -2.36 2.78
C GLY A 218 14.58 -2.51 2.41
N TRP A 219 13.81 -3.23 3.23
CA TRP A 219 12.39 -3.48 2.99
C TRP A 219 11.50 -2.24 3.18
N ALA A 220 11.98 -1.20 3.86
CA ALA A 220 11.16 -0.04 4.23
C ALA A 220 10.48 0.63 3.01
N ILE A 221 11.15 0.65 1.85
CA ILE A 221 10.64 1.24 0.62
C ILE A 221 9.30 0.63 0.16
N LYS A 222 9.00 -0.62 0.53
CA LYS A 222 7.76 -1.34 0.13
C LYS A 222 6.49 -0.56 0.48
N ALA A 223 6.38 -0.09 1.72
CA ALA A 223 5.21 0.64 2.18
C ALA A 223 5.05 1.97 1.42
N PHE A 224 6.15 2.70 1.19
CA PHE A 224 6.14 3.95 0.43
C PHE A 224 5.88 3.74 -1.06
N ALA A 225 6.39 2.66 -1.65
CA ALA A 225 6.10 2.29 -3.03
C ALA A 225 4.61 2.01 -3.24
N ALA A 226 3.98 1.26 -2.33
CA ALA A 226 2.54 1.03 -2.38
C ALA A 226 1.73 2.32 -2.20
N LEU A 227 2.15 3.17 -1.25
CA LEU A 227 1.48 4.43 -0.93
C LEU A 227 1.52 5.43 -2.11
N TYR A 228 2.69 5.62 -2.71
CA TYR A 228 2.93 6.68 -3.71
C TYR A 228 2.87 6.23 -5.17
N ALA A 229 2.77 4.93 -5.45
CA ALA A 229 2.42 4.48 -6.79
C ALA A 229 1.08 5.12 -7.22
N PRO A 230 0.92 5.58 -8.47
CA PRO A 230 -0.26 6.34 -8.88
C PRO A 230 -1.52 5.47 -9.03
N PHE A 231 -1.44 4.17 -8.78
CA PHE A 231 -2.54 3.26 -8.99
C PHE A 231 -3.56 3.32 -7.86
N GLU A 232 -4.83 3.15 -8.20
CA GLU A 232 -5.91 3.02 -7.22
C GLU A 232 -5.82 1.66 -6.53
N GLU A 233 -5.70 0.59 -7.31
CA GLU A 233 -5.46 -0.77 -6.82
C GLU A 233 -4.00 -1.17 -7.08
N VAL A 234 -3.26 -1.50 -6.02
CA VAL A 234 -1.83 -1.85 -6.08
C VAL A 234 -1.65 -3.30 -5.71
N LEU A 235 -0.95 -4.05 -6.57
CA LEU A 235 -0.32 -5.32 -6.22
C LEU A 235 1.18 -5.06 -6.07
N LEU A 236 1.64 -4.97 -4.83
CA LEU A 236 3.05 -4.85 -4.49
C LEU A 236 3.68 -6.25 -4.49
N SER A 237 4.86 -6.40 -5.09
CA SER A 237 5.59 -7.66 -5.10
C SER A 237 7.08 -7.46 -4.81
N ASP A 238 7.66 -8.38 -4.06
CA ASP A 238 9.10 -8.59 -4.03
C ASP A 238 9.63 -8.86 -5.45
N ALA A 239 10.87 -8.42 -5.68
CA ALA A 239 11.57 -8.63 -6.95
C ALA A 239 11.76 -10.12 -7.28
N ASP A 240 11.75 -11.01 -6.27
CA ASP A 240 11.98 -12.45 -6.42
C ASP A 240 10.74 -13.30 -6.13
N SER A 241 9.55 -12.71 -6.21
CA SER A 241 8.32 -13.51 -6.30
C SER A 241 8.25 -14.21 -7.66
N VAL A 242 7.67 -15.40 -7.70
CA VAL A 242 7.43 -16.17 -8.92
C VAL A 242 5.95 -16.49 -9.00
N PHE A 243 5.29 -16.04 -10.07
CA PHE A 243 3.89 -16.31 -10.34
C PHE A 243 3.73 -17.50 -11.28
N VAL A 244 2.76 -18.37 -10.98
CA VAL A 244 2.36 -19.51 -11.81
C VAL A 244 0.93 -19.40 -12.32
N GLN A 245 0.26 -18.31 -11.96
CA GLN A 245 -1.00 -17.86 -12.56
C GLN A 245 -0.90 -16.36 -12.80
N VAL A 246 -1.75 -15.82 -13.67
CA VAL A 246 -1.84 -14.38 -13.90
C VAL A 246 -2.19 -13.64 -12.59
N PRO A 247 -1.40 -12.63 -12.17
CA PRO A 247 -1.54 -11.97 -10.86
C PRO A 247 -2.88 -11.26 -10.67
N GLU A 248 -3.55 -10.89 -11.76
CA GLU A 248 -4.85 -10.21 -11.79
C GLU A 248 -5.93 -11.00 -11.05
N LYS A 249 -5.77 -12.32 -10.94
CA LYS A 249 -6.69 -13.18 -10.17
C LYS A 249 -6.78 -12.78 -8.70
N LEU A 250 -5.74 -12.17 -8.14
CA LEU A 250 -5.75 -11.74 -6.73
C LEU A 250 -6.78 -10.61 -6.49
N PHE A 251 -7.09 -9.79 -7.50
CA PHE A 251 -8.17 -8.80 -7.39
C PHE A 251 -9.57 -9.41 -7.44
N LEU A 252 -9.68 -10.69 -7.82
CA LEU A 252 -10.94 -11.44 -7.88
C LEU A 252 -11.16 -12.30 -6.63
N ASP A 253 -10.24 -12.25 -5.65
CA ASP A 253 -10.44 -12.94 -4.39
C ASP A 253 -11.60 -12.27 -3.63
N PRO A 254 -12.65 -13.00 -3.20
CA PRO A 254 -13.77 -12.40 -2.47
C PRO A 254 -13.35 -11.71 -1.17
N SER A 255 -12.25 -12.16 -0.57
CA SER A 255 -11.69 -11.54 0.63
C SER A 255 -11.09 -10.18 0.28
N TYR A 256 -10.43 -10.05 -0.87
CA TYR A 256 -9.99 -8.75 -1.40
C TYR A 256 -11.19 -7.87 -1.77
N GLU A 257 -12.17 -8.37 -2.53
CA GLU A 257 -13.34 -7.58 -2.94
C GLU A 257 -14.09 -7.02 -1.72
N SER A 258 -14.20 -7.79 -0.63
CA SER A 258 -14.90 -7.36 0.57
C SER A 258 -14.09 -6.38 1.44
N THR A 259 -12.77 -6.53 1.53
CA THR A 259 -11.95 -5.76 2.48
C THR A 259 -11.11 -4.66 1.82
N GLY A 260 -10.72 -4.82 0.57
CA GLY A 260 -9.79 -3.96 -0.15
C GLY A 260 -8.32 -4.16 0.23
N ALA A 261 -8.00 -5.14 1.07
CA ALA A 261 -6.62 -5.48 1.39
C ALA A 261 -6.47 -7.01 1.56
N LEU A 262 -5.64 -7.62 0.72
CA LEU A 262 -5.30 -9.04 0.77
C LEU A 262 -3.83 -9.21 1.12
N LEU A 263 -3.60 -9.91 2.23
CA LEU A 263 -2.31 -10.27 2.79
C LEU A 263 -2.10 -11.78 2.71
N PHE A 264 -0.86 -12.22 2.85
CA PHE A 264 -0.47 -13.63 2.74
C PHE A 264 0.20 -14.08 4.03
N HIS A 265 -0.04 -15.33 4.41
CA HIS A 265 0.43 -15.84 5.68
C HIS A 265 1.88 -16.35 5.58
N ASP A 266 2.73 -16.09 6.58
CA ASP A 266 4.02 -16.80 6.69
C ASP A 266 3.78 -18.26 7.16
N ARG A 267 4.86 -18.94 7.51
CA ARG A 267 4.87 -20.35 7.91
C ARG A 267 4.48 -20.48 9.37
N LEU A 268 3.67 -21.49 9.69
CA LEU A 268 3.41 -21.89 11.08
C LEU A 268 4.62 -22.55 11.71
N LEU A 269 5.51 -21.73 12.27
CA LEU A 269 6.75 -22.12 12.92
C LEU A 269 6.87 -21.52 14.32
N TRP A 270 7.70 -22.19 15.14
CA TRP A 270 8.20 -21.68 16.41
C TRP A 270 7.10 -21.19 17.37
N GLN A 271 6.09 -22.02 17.60
CA GLN A 271 5.04 -21.75 18.58
C GLN A 271 5.63 -21.42 19.97
N HIS A 272 5.10 -20.37 20.60
CA HIS A 272 5.55 -19.76 21.85
C HIS A 272 6.96 -19.13 21.82
N ALA A 273 7.60 -19.03 20.66
CA ALA A 273 8.80 -18.20 20.52
C ALA A 273 8.43 -16.70 20.61
N PHE A 274 9.43 -15.86 20.90
CA PHE A 274 9.26 -14.40 20.94
C PHE A 274 8.15 -13.90 21.89
N ALA A 275 8.00 -14.50 23.06
CA ALA A 275 6.96 -14.14 24.04
C ALA A 275 6.87 -12.62 24.33
N GLU A 276 8.01 -11.93 24.45
CA GLU A 276 8.04 -10.47 24.65
C GLU A 276 7.40 -9.68 23.50
N ARG A 277 7.50 -10.18 22.26
CA ARG A 277 6.83 -9.60 21.09
C ARG A 277 5.32 -9.82 21.18
N HIS A 278 4.87 -11.02 21.54
CA HIS A 278 3.44 -11.29 21.71
C HIS A 278 2.83 -10.46 22.83
N ASP A 279 3.51 -10.33 23.97
CA ASP A 279 3.10 -9.46 25.06
C ASP A 279 3.05 -8.00 24.63
N TRP A 280 4.02 -7.56 23.82
CA TRP A 280 3.99 -6.22 23.24
C TRP A 280 2.80 -6.02 22.30
N TRP A 281 2.51 -6.94 21.38
CA TRP A 281 1.32 -6.86 20.52
C TRP A 281 0.03 -6.77 21.33
N ARG A 282 -0.14 -7.59 22.37
CA ARG A 282 -1.29 -7.53 23.29
C ARG A 282 -1.40 -6.21 24.04
N SER A 283 -0.27 -5.58 24.37
CA SER A 283 -0.26 -4.25 24.98
C SER A 283 -0.70 -3.14 24.04
N GLN A 284 -0.58 -3.34 22.72
CA GLN A 284 -0.95 -2.36 21.69
C GLN A 284 -2.33 -2.63 21.09
N ILE A 285 -2.78 -3.88 20.98
CA ILE A 285 -4.09 -4.24 20.43
C ILE A 285 -5.06 -4.49 21.58
N HIS A 286 -5.88 -3.49 21.88
CA HIS A 286 -6.83 -3.57 23.00
C HIS A 286 -8.14 -4.27 22.59
N ASP A 287 -8.58 -4.06 21.35
CA ASP A 287 -9.83 -4.60 20.80
C ASP A 287 -9.52 -5.36 19.49
N PRO A 288 -9.20 -6.67 19.55
CA PRO A 288 -8.84 -7.45 18.37
C PRO A 288 -10.03 -7.64 17.42
N SER A 289 -9.80 -7.42 16.13
CA SER A 289 -10.81 -7.56 15.08
C SER A 289 -11.26 -9.02 14.86
N ALA A 290 -12.36 -9.19 14.14
CA ALA A 290 -12.81 -10.53 13.72
C ALA A 290 -11.80 -11.23 12.79
N THR A 291 -10.96 -10.47 12.08
CA THR A 291 -9.86 -11.02 11.28
C THR A 291 -8.73 -11.51 12.17
N LEU A 292 -8.26 -10.67 13.10
CA LEU A 292 -7.18 -11.04 14.01
C LEU A 292 -7.55 -12.22 14.93
N ASN A 293 -8.82 -12.33 15.34
CA ASN A 293 -9.29 -13.47 16.14
C ASN A 293 -9.25 -14.83 15.40
N LYS A 294 -8.89 -14.86 14.11
CA LYS A 294 -8.61 -16.08 13.34
C LYS A 294 -7.12 -16.40 13.20
N SER A 295 -6.24 -15.45 13.57
CA SER A 295 -4.79 -15.59 13.46
C SER A 295 -4.26 -16.55 14.52
N LEU A 296 -3.51 -17.56 14.09
CA LEU A 296 -2.80 -18.48 14.98
C LEU A 296 -1.59 -17.83 15.66
N VAL A 297 -1.04 -16.75 15.09
CA VAL A 297 -0.04 -15.92 15.76
C VAL A 297 -0.66 -15.22 16.98
N TRP A 298 -1.91 -14.79 16.86
CA TRP A 298 -2.64 -14.15 17.95
C TRP A 298 -3.20 -15.16 18.97
N THR A 299 -3.87 -16.22 18.49
CA THR A 299 -4.62 -17.16 19.34
C THR A 299 -3.77 -18.30 19.89
N GLU A 300 -2.65 -18.63 19.24
CA GLU A 300 -1.83 -19.81 19.56
C GLU A 300 -0.33 -19.53 19.68
N ASP A 301 0.09 -18.26 19.66
CA ASP A 301 1.49 -17.81 19.80
C ASP A 301 2.46 -18.36 18.73
N TYR A 302 2.02 -18.54 17.48
CA TYR A 302 2.96 -18.77 16.38
C TYR A 302 3.81 -17.53 16.09
N ALA A 303 5.00 -17.71 15.53
CA ALA A 303 5.95 -16.60 15.44
C ALA A 303 5.54 -15.50 14.46
N GLU A 304 5.33 -15.81 13.17
CA GLU A 304 5.17 -14.81 12.12
C GLU A 304 3.82 -14.96 11.44
N GLU A 305 3.10 -13.85 11.25
CA GLU A 305 1.77 -13.87 10.67
C GLU A 305 1.85 -13.62 9.17
N GLY A 306 2.66 -12.66 8.74
CA GLY A 306 2.63 -12.13 7.39
C GLY A 306 3.83 -12.51 6.54
N ASP A 307 3.58 -12.91 5.29
CA ASP A 307 4.55 -12.81 4.21
C ASP A 307 4.28 -11.58 3.34
N SER A 308 5.19 -10.60 3.38
CA SER A 308 5.12 -9.38 2.57
C SER A 308 5.76 -9.52 1.19
N GLY A 309 5.93 -10.76 0.71
CA GLY A 309 6.38 -11.05 -0.66
C GLY A 309 5.41 -10.55 -1.72
N VAL A 310 4.10 -10.56 -1.42
CA VAL A 310 3.06 -9.90 -2.20
C VAL A 310 2.08 -9.24 -1.24
N VAL A 311 1.58 -8.05 -1.59
CA VAL A 311 0.51 -7.36 -0.86
C VAL A 311 -0.43 -6.73 -1.88
N VAL A 312 -1.75 -6.92 -1.72
CA VAL A 312 -2.75 -6.32 -2.62
C VAL A 312 -3.62 -5.34 -1.85
N ILE A 313 -3.72 -4.11 -2.32
CA ILE A 313 -4.46 -3.03 -1.64
C ILE A 313 -5.29 -2.20 -2.62
N ASP A 314 -6.42 -1.70 -2.13
CA ASP A 314 -7.31 -0.75 -2.79
C ASP A 314 -7.26 0.58 -2.04
N LYS A 315 -6.55 1.56 -2.62
CA LYS A 315 -6.38 2.89 -2.03
C LYS A 315 -7.58 3.80 -2.26
N SER A 316 -8.58 3.40 -3.05
CA SER A 316 -9.85 4.15 -3.15
C SER A 316 -10.63 4.08 -1.85
N ARG A 317 -10.41 3.03 -1.05
CA ARG A 317 -11.03 2.86 0.25
C ARG A 317 -10.28 3.66 1.29
N LEU A 318 -10.97 4.65 1.87
CA LEU A 318 -10.36 5.58 2.80
C LEU A 318 -9.80 4.88 4.05
N ASP A 319 -10.44 3.82 4.54
CA ASP A 319 -9.91 3.05 5.66
C ASP A 319 -8.58 2.34 5.31
N VAL A 320 -8.50 1.72 4.13
CA VAL A 320 -7.27 1.08 3.62
C VAL A 320 -6.16 2.11 3.41
N LEU A 321 -6.45 3.25 2.78
CA LEU A 321 -5.44 4.32 2.59
C LEU A 321 -4.92 4.87 3.93
N MET A 322 -5.82 5.10 4.89
CA MET A 322 -5.45 5.58 6.23
C MET A 322 -4.65 4.52 7.01
N GLY A 323 -4.99 3.25 6.86
CA GLY A 323 -4.21 2.15 7.42
C GLY A 323 -2.84 2.01 6.79
N LEU A 324 -2.72 2.22 5.48
CA LEU A 324 -1.44 2.21 4.75
C LEU A 324 -0.49 3.32 5.22
N LEU A 325 -1.02 4.48 5.63
CA LEU A 325 -0.21 5.52 6.29
C LEU A 325 0.38 5.03 7.62
N HIS A 326 -0.38 4.26 8.40
CA HIS A 326 0.14 3.62 9.63
C HIS A 326 1.22 2.60 9.29
N VAL A 327 1.01 1.75 8.27
CA VAL A 327 2.04 0.81 7.77
C VAL A 327 3.31 1.55 7.38
N ALA A 328 3.21 2.66 6.62
CA ALA A 328 4.34 3.48 6.23
C ALA A 328 5.05 4.13 7.44
N TRP A 329 4.29 4.60 8.43
CA TRP A 329 4.85 5.14 9.67
C TRP A 329 5.72 4.13 10.42
N GLN A 330 5.27 2.87 10.52
CA GLN A 330 6.05 1.80 11.15
C GLN A 330 7.37 1.49 10.43
N ASN A 331 7.46 1.85 9.15
CA ASN A 331 8.63 1.69 8.30
C ASN A 331 9.48 2.97 8.17
N THR A 332 9.14 4.06 8.87
CA THR A 332 10.03 5.24 8.99
C THR A 332 11.30 4.88 9.75
N TYR A 333 12.40 5.61 9.55
CA TYR A 333 13.71 5.22 10.09
C TYR A 333 13.71 5.10 11.61
N ASP A 334 13.24 6.14 12.30
CA ASP A 334 13.28 6.14 13.76
C ASP A 334 12.38 5.05 14.36
N VAL A 335 11.20 4.82 13.79
CA VAL A 335 10.26 3.81 14.30
C VAL A 335 10.78 2.40 14.03
N ARG A 336 11.30 2.14 12.81
CA ARG A 336 11.79 0.80 12.46
C ARG A 336 13.06 0.43 13.21
N GLU A 337 13.97 1.38 13.43
CA GLU A 337 15.21 1.15 14.17
C GLU A 337 15.02 1.19 15.69
N GLU A 338 13.99 1.85 16.21
CA GLU A 338 13.67 1.76 17.64
C GLU A 338 12.89 0.49 17.97
N VAL A 339 11.89 0.12 17.16
CA VAL A 339 10.88 -0.87 17.52
C VAL A 339 10.72 -1.94 16.46
N THR A 340 10.19 -1.60 15.29
CA THR A 340 9.63 -2.57 14.34
C THR A 340 10.67 -3.64 13.96
N TYR A 341 11.80 -3.24 13.39
CA TYR A 341 12.80 -4.21 12.90
C TYR A 341 13.68 -4.79 14.03
N LYS A 342 13.48 -4.35 15.28
CA LYS A 342 14.11 -4.96 16.46
C LYS A 342 13.32 -6.14 17.00
N ILE A 343 12.02 -6.19 16.73
CA ILE A 343 11.16 -7.27 17.23
C ILE A 343 10.55 -8.11 16.10
N THR A 344 10.47 -7.60 14.87
CA THR A 344 9.96 -8.34 13.69
C THR A 344 11.04 -8.50 12.62
N TYR A 345 10.79 -9.41 11.67
CA TYR A 345 11.68 -9.60 10.53
C TYR A 345 11.35 -8.61 9.40
N GLY A 346 11.90 -7.40 9.50
CA GLY A 346 11.66 -6.35 8.50
C GLY A 346 10.21 -5.85 8.52
N ASP A 347 9.65 -5.59 7.34
CA ASP A 347 8.34 -4.96 7.15
C ASP A 347 7.15 -5.92 7.32
N LYS A 348 7.38 -7.23 7.35
CA LYS A 348 6.35 -8.28 7.23
C LYS A 348 5.10 -8.05 8.08
N GLU A 349 5.31 -7.85 9.37
CA GLU A 349 4.23 -7.71 10.34
C GLU A 349 3.59 -6.31 10.32
N THR A 350 4.23 -5.32 9.68
CA THR A 350 3.74 -3.93 9.68
C THR A 350 2.41 -3.78 8.95
N TRP A 351 2.17 -4.62 7.93
CA TRP A 351 0.98 -4.57 7.09
C TRP A 351 -0.30 -4.86 7.86
N TRP A 352 -0.42 -6.07 8.42
CA TRP A 352 -1.61 -6.43 9.20
C TRP A 352 -1.70 -5.61 10.49
N PHE A 353 -0.56 -5.32 11.14
CA PHE A 353 -0.56 -4.59 12.40
C PHE A 353 -1.00 -3.13 12.21
N GLY A 354 -0.58 -2.49 11.12
CA GLY A 354 -1.03 -1.14 10.76
C GLY A 354 -2.51 -1.09 10.43
N PHE A 355 -3.01 -2.06 9.67
CA PHE A 355 -4.45 -2.17 9.37
C PHE A 355 -5.28 -2.45 10.62
N GLU A 356 -4.84 -3.36 11.48
CA GLU A 356 -5.53 -3.72 12.73
C GLU A 356 -5.63 -2.53 13.68
N LEU A 357 -4.49 -1.86 13.98
CA LEU A 357 -4.47 -0.74 14.92
C LEU A 357 -5.28 0.46 14.44
N SER A 358 -5.32 0.70 13.13
CA SER A 358 -6.10 1.77 12.50
C SER A 358 -7.58 1.40 12.28
N GLY A 359 -7.98 0.15 12.57
CA GLY A 359 -9.33 -0.34 12.29
C GLY A 359 -9.68 -0.30 10.81
N SER A 360 -8.69 -0.53 9.95
CA SER A 360 -8.87 -0.78 8.52
C SER A 360 -9.32 -2.22 8.29
N SER A 361 -10.15 -2.43 7.26
CA SER A 361 -10.48 -3.77 6.81
C SER A 361 -9.27 -4.42 6.14
N TYR A 362 -9.03 -5.71 6.40
CA TYR A 362 -8.05 -6.54 5.71
C TYR A 362 -8.42 -8.02 5.83
N ALA A 363 -7.88 -8.83 4.92
CA ALA A 363 -7.99 -10.27 4.94
C ALA A 363 -6.63 -10.91 4.69
N PHE A 364 -6.44 -12.12 5.23
CA PHE A 364 -5.39 -13.02 4.82
C PHE A 364 -5.93 -14.06 3.84
N GLU A 365 -5.04 -14.62 3.04
CA GLU A 365 -5.32 -15.84 2.27
C GLU A 365 -5.83 -16.97 3.18
N LYS A 366 -6.55 -17.93 2.60
CA LYS A 366 -7.21 -19.02 3.36
C LYS A 366 -6.25 -19.89 4.17
N HIS A 367 -5.04 -20.12 3.65
CA HIS A 367 -4.07 -21.07 4.21
C HIS A 367 -2.86 -20.35 4.77
N TYR A 368 -2.28 -20.87 5.85
CA TYR A 368 -0.90 -20.48 6.18
C TYR A 368 0.06 -20.92 5.09
N GLY A 369 1.25 -20.30 5.04
CA GLY A 369 2.24 -20.50 3.99
C GLY A 369 2.35 -21.96 3.54
N ALA A 370 2.04 -22.20 2.28
CA ALA A 370 2.12 -23.52 1.65
C ALA A 370 3.57 -23.83 1.25
N MET A 371 3.81 -25.07 0.82
CA MET A 371 5.11 -25.46 0.27
C MET A 371 4.98 -25.75 -1.22
N VAL A 372 5.92 -25.23 -2.00
CA VAL A 372 6.23 -25.69 -3.36
C VAL A 372 7.70 -26.12 -3.39
N GLY A 373 7.96 -27.35 -3.81
CA GLY A 373 9.30 -27.92 -3.70
C GLY A 373 9.47 -29.30 -4.32
N TRP A 374 10.47 -30.02 -3.82
CA TRP A 374 10.81 -31.37 -4.27
C TRP A 374 10.29 -32.42 -3.31
N PHE A 375 9.73 -33.48 -3.86
CA PHE A 375 9.43 -34.68 -3.08
C PHE A 375 10.72 -35.23 -2.49
N LYS A 376 10.73 -35.42 -1.16
CA LYS A 376 11.88 -35.97 -0.44
C LYS A 376 11.68 -37.44 -0.10
N ASP A 377 10.61 -37.74 0.64
CA ASP A 377 10.32 -39.10 1.10
C ASP A 377 8.83 -39.28 1.47
N LYS A 378 8.43 -40.55 1.60
CA LYS A 378 7.18 -40.95 2.25
C LYS A 378 7.47 -41.22 3.72
N ILE A 379 6.70 -40.62 4.62
CA ILE A 379 6.75 -40.93 6.06
C ILE A 379 5.97 -42.21 6.34
N ASP A 380 4.80 -42.32 5.71
CA ASP A 380 3.98 -43.53 5.63
C ASP A 380 3.22 -43.56 4.29
N ASP A 381 2.28 -44.49 4.13
CA ASP A 381 1.52 -44.67 2.88
C ASP A 381 0.67 -43.45 2.49
N THR A 382 0.35 -42.58 3.46
CA THR A 382 -0.55 -41.43 3.31
C THR A 382 0.12 -40.09 3.62
N VAL A 383 1.27 -40.08 4.29
CA VAL A 383 2.01 -38.87 4.70
C VAL A 383 3.31 -38.76 3.90
N GLN A 384 3.52 -37.59 3.29
CA GLN A 384 4.66 -37.32 2.44
C GLN A 384 5.39 -36.04 2.90
N ARG A 385 6.67 -35.95 2.55
CA ARG A 385 7.52 -34.79 2.86
C ARG A 385 7.98 -34.09 1.59
N ILE A 386 7.66 -32.80 1.49
CA ILE A 386 8.13 -31.90 0.42
C ILE A 386 9.10 -30.90 1.03
N CYS A 387 10.23 -30.63 0.38
CA CYS A 387 11.24 -29.71 0.88
C CYS A 387 11.61 -28.64 -0.15
N SER A 388 11.90 -27.44 0.35
CA SER A 388 12.26 -26.29 -0.47
C SER A 388 12.99 -25.21 0.34
N PHE A 389 13.48 -24.20 -0.38
CA PHE A 389 13.99 -22.96 0.21
C PHE A 389 12.96 -21.83 0.18
N VAL A 390 11.83 -22.04 -0.51
CA VAL A 390 10.79 -21.04 -0.76
C VAL A 390 9.52 -21.32 0.05
N ILE A 391 8.65 -20.31 0.13
CA ILE A 391 7.29 -20.38 0.67
C ILE A 391 6.32 -20.15 -0.49
N GLY A 392 5.28 -20.98 -0.58
CA GLY A 392 4.27 -20.91 -1.64
C GLY A 392 2.92 -20.44 -1.12
N HIS A 393 2.11 -19.90 -2.02
CA HIS A 393 0.78 -19.38 -1.75
C HIS A 393 -0.19 -19.93 -2.80
N VAL A 394 -1.41 -20.25 -2.38
CA VAL A 394 -2.41 -20.96 -3.21
C VAL A 394 -3.66 -20.11 -3.43
N ASP A 395 -4.33 -20.33 -4.56
CA ASP A 395 -5.64 -19.74 -4.83
C ASP A 395 -6.74 -20.43 -4.01
N LEU A 396 -7.99 -19.97 -4.16
CA LEU A 396 -9.17 -20.51 -3.47
C LEU A 396 -9.49 -21.98 -3.78
N ARG A 397 -8.84 -22.57 -4.79
CA ARG A 397 -8.96 -23.98 -5.19
C ARG A 397 -7.75 -24.81 -4.73
N ASP A 398 -6.93 -24.23 -3.86
CA ASP A 398 -5.72 -24.83 -3.31
C ASP A 398 -4.71 -25.19 -4.43
N GLU A 399 -4.70 -24.41 -5.52
CA GLU A 399 -3.74 -24.48 -6.61
C GLU A 399 -2.69 -23.37 -6.45
N LEU A 400 -1.41 -23.68 -6.65
CA LEU A 400 -0.33 -22.69 -6.52
C LEU A 400 -0.61 -21.45 -7.38
N ILE A 401 -0.47 -20.26 -6.82
CA ILE A 401 -0.59 -18.99 -7.54
C ILE A 401 0.74 -18.25 -7.63
N TRP A 402 1.49 -18.20 -6.53
CA TRP A 402 2.82 -17.60 -6.50
C TRP A 402 3.66 -18.18 -5.35
N TYR A 403 4.97 -17.94 -5.36
CA TYR A 403 5.87 -18.27 -4.26
C TYR A 403 7.00 -17.25 -4.14
N ASN A 404 7.55 -17.05 -2.94
CA ASN A 404 8.65 -16.12 -2.68
C ASN A 404 10.01 -16.85 -2.63
N GLY A 405 11.00 -16.35 -3.39
CA GLY A 405 12.39 -16.83 -3.28
C GLY A 405 13.14 -17.01 -4.62
N GLY A 406 12.49 -16.72 -5.74
CA GLY A 406 13.06 -16.73 -7.09
C GLY A 406 13.07 -18.09 -7.78
N LEU A 407 13.46 -18.10 -9.05
CA LEU A 407 13.57 -19.31 -9.88
C LEU A 407 14.84 -20.14 -9.60
N LEU A 408 15.78 -19.57 -8.82
CA LEU A 408 16.97 -20.27 -8.38
C LEU A 408 16.63 -21.27 -7.27
N LYS A 409 17.26 -22.44 -7.31
CA LYS A 409 17.07 -23.47 -6.28
C LYS A 409 17.47 -22.97 -4.91
N ASN A 410 18.66 -22.35 -4.80
CA ASN A 410 19.08 -21.63 -3.61
C ASN A 410 19.96 -20.43 -4.00
N LYS A 411 19.34 -19.28 -4.16
CA LYS A 411 20.01 -18.01 -4.51
C LYS A 411 21.09 -17.55 -3.52
N LYS A 412 21.17 -18.12 -2.32
CA LYS A 412 22.21 -17.80 -1.32
C LYS A 412 23.43 -18.71 -1.40
N VAL A 413 23.32 -19.85 -2.06
CA VAL A 413 24.39 -20.85 -2.18
C VAL A 413 24.96 -20.87 -3.58
N ASP A 414 24.09 -20.98 -4.60
CA ASP A 414 24.50 -21.03 -5.99
C ASP A 414 23.65 -20.04 -6.81
N PRO A 415 24.25 -18.94 -7.31
CA PRO A 415 23.53 -17.98 -8.13
C PRO A 415 23.22 -18.49 -9.54
N GLN A 416 23.71 -19.67 -9.95
CA GLN A 416 23.53 -20.23 -11.30
C GLN A 416 22.60 -21.45 -11.33
N GLU A 417 22.36 -22.11 -10.19
CA GLU A 417 21.48 -23.30 -10.12
C GLU A 417 20.00 -22.89 -10.09
N PHE A 418 19.32 -23.07 -11.22
CA PHE A 418 17.86 -22.98 -11.30
C PHE A 418 17.20 -24.25 -10.75
N GLY A 419 16.02 -24.09 -10.14
CA GLY A 419 15.29 -25.20 -9.53
C GLY A 419 13.84 -25.26 -9.99
N LEU A 420 13.48 -26.31 -10.73
CA LEU A 420 12.08 -26.61 -11.05
C LEU A 420 11.47 -27.45 -9.92
N PRO A 421 10.56 -26.90 -9.08
CA PRO A 421 9.84 -27.69 -8.10
C PRO A 421 8.89 -28.67 -8.80
N THR A 422 8.45 -29.70 -8.07
CA THR A 422 7.68 -30.82 -8.63
C THR A 422 6.35 -31.04 -7.91
N HIS A 423 6.21 -30.56 -6.69
CA HIS A 423 5.04 -30.81 -5.86
C HIS A 423 4.67 -29.58 -5.04
N THR A 424 3.39 -29.49 -4.70
CA THR A 424 2.84 -28.58 -3.70
C THR A 424 2.24 -29.35 -2.53
N ILE A 425 2.18 -28.72 -1.37
CA ILE A 425 1.42 -29.20 -0.21
C ILE A 425 0.92 -28.00 0.59
N VAL A 426 -0.32 -28.10 1.04
CA VAL A 426 -1.02 -27.13 1.91
C VAL A 426 -1.37 -27.80 3.23
N ASP A 427 -1.50 -27.00 4.29
CA ASP A 427 -1.93 -27.43 5.64
C ASP A 427 -1.09 -28.58 6.24
N GLY A 428 0.14 -28.77 5.78
CA GLY A 428 1.08 -29.70 6.37
C GLY A 428 1.85 -29.06 7.54
N LYS A 429 2.53 -29.91 8.32
CA LYS A 429 3.40 -29.46 9.41
C LYS A 429 4.73 -28.98 8.87
N TRP A 430 5.09 -27.73 9.17
CA TRP A 430 6.38 -27.16 8.82
C TRP A 430 7.53 -27.75 9.66
N GLU A 431 8.63 -28.10 9.00
CA GLU A 431 9.91 -28.52 9.57
C GLU A 431 10.99 -27.54 9.09
N LYS A 432 11.45 -26.64 9.96
CA LYS A 432 12.44 -25.61 9.58
C LYS A 432 13.83 -26.22 9.35
N GLY A 433 14.46 -25.92 8.22
CA GLY A 433 15.87 -26.22 7.97
C GLY A 433 16.79 -25.40 8.88
N GLY A 434 17.92 -25.96 9.31
CA GLY A 434 18.78 -25.38 10.36
C GLY A 434 19.40 -24.02 10.00
N ASP A 435 19.66 -23.77 8.72
CA ASP A 435 20.19 -22.50 8.22
C ASP A 435 19.73 -22.22 6.77
N ARG A 436 20.34 -21.24 6.09
CA ARG A 436 20.01 -20.86 4.70
C ARG A 436 20.58 -21.81 3.64
N THR A 437 21.40 -22.78 4.02
CA THR A 437 21.95 -23.83 3.14
C THR A 437 21.12 -25.11 3.18
N GLN A 438 20.26 -25.26 4.19
CA GLN A 438 19.38 -26.41 4.37
C GLN A 438 17.92 -26.06 4.03
N MET A 439 17.27 -26.93 3.26
CA MET A 439 15.85 -26.78 2.94
C MET A 439 14.99 -26.88 4.21
N SER A 440 13.92 -26.10 4.26
CA SER A 440 12.79 -26.40 5.13
C SER A 440 11.88 -27.42 4.44
N CYS A 441 11.09 -28.15 5.21
CA CYS A 441 10.16 -29.14 4.70
C CYS A 441 8.75 -28.89 5.23
N MET A 442 7.76 -29.47 4.54
CA MET A 442 6.39 -29.60 5.00
C MET A 442 5.99 -31.07 4.89
N VAL A 443 5.39 -31.59 5.96
CA VAL A 443 4.97 -32.99 6.09
C VAL A 443 3.45 -33.05 6.23
N GLY A 444 2.78 -33.83 5.39
CA GLY A 444 1.33 -34.00 5.48
C GLY A 444 0.74 -34.86 4.36
N HIS A 445 -0.59 -34.92 4.32
CA HIS A 445 -1.36 -35.79 3.42
C HIS A 445 -1.66 -35.18 2.05
N ASN A 446 -1.77 -33.85 1.98
CA ASN A 446 -2.30 -33.13 0.81
C ASN A 446 -1.21 -32.77 -0.21
N VAL A 447 -0.31 -33.71 -0.52
CA VAL A 447 0.70 -33.51 -1.55
C VAL A 447 0.06 -33.66 -2.93
N LYS A 448 0.26 -32.64 -3.78
CA LYS A 448 -0.14 -32.66 -5.18
C LYS A 448 1.11 -32.51 -6.06
N PRO A 449 1.30 -33.34 -7.10
CA PRO A 449 2.27 -32.99 -8.15
C PRO A 449 1.82 -31.71 -8.84
N LEU A 450 2.76 -30.93 -9.35
CA LEU A 450 2.42 -29.80 -10.21
C LEU A 450 1.67 -30.29 -11.44
N ASN A 451 0.64 -29.56 -11.85
CA ASN A 451 -0.05 -29.88 -13.09
C ASN A 451 0.82 -29.45 -14.30
N LYS A 452 0.51 -29.98 -15.49
CA LYS A 452 1.30 -29.76 -16.70
C LYS A 452 1.41 -28.28 -17.10
N GLU A 453 0.39 -27.48 -16.79
CA GLU A 453 0.39 -26.05 -17.08
C GLU A 453 1.37 -25.32 -16.16
N MET A 454 1.33 -25.59 -14.85
CA MET A 454 2.28 -25.04 -13.88
C MET A 454 3.73 -25.45 -14.18
N GLU A 455 3.96 -26.73 -14.52
CA GLU A 455 5.28 -27.21 -14.94
C GLU A 455 5.78 -26.48 -16.18
N TRP A 456 4.91 -26.29 -17.17
CA TRP A 456 5.25 -25.56 -18.39
C TRP A 456 5.56 -24.09 -18.10
N ILE A 457 4.77 -23.40 -17.28
CA ILE A 457 5.00 -22.01 -16.88
C ILE A 457 6.37 -21.89 -16.21
N LEU A 458 6.63 -22.67 -15.16
CA LEU A 458 7.88 -22.58 -14.40
C LEU A 458 9.11 -22.92 -15.25
N ASN A 459 9.03 -23.98 -16.06
CA ASN A 459 10.14 -24.36 -16.94
C ASN A 459 10.40 -23.29 -18.02
N SER A 460 9.35 -22.68 -18.54
CA SER A 460 9.47 -21.58 -19.51
C SER A 460 10.03 -20.32 -18.87
N SER A 461 9.60 -19.98 -17.64
CA SER A 461 10.15 -18.88 -16.86
C SER A 461 11.63 -19.09 -16.52
N ILE A 462 12.05 -20.32 -16.15
CA ILE A 462 13.47 -20.66 -15.96
C ILE A 462 14.27 -20.45 -17.24
N THR A 463 13.76 -20.94 -18.37
CA THR A 463 14.44 -20.81 -19.67
C THR A 463 14.59 -19.34 -20.07
N LEU A 464 13.54 -18.55 -19.87
CA LEU A 464 13.57 -17.11 -20.10
C LEU A 464 14.55 -16.40 -19.15
N ALA A 465 14.54 -16.74 -17.86
CA ALA A 465 15.45 -16.16 -16.87
C ALA A 465 16.92 -16.43 -17.20
N GLN A 466 17.27 -17.63 -17.66
CA GLN A 466 18.62 -17.96 -18.13
C GLN A 466 19.04 -17.14 -19.35
N LYS A 467 18.10 -16.83 -20.25
CA LYS A 467 18.34 -15.95 -21.40
C LYS A 467 18.54 -14.51 -20.94
N LEU A 468 17.68 -14.01 -20.05
CA LEU A 468 17.77 -12.67 -19.47
C LEU A 468 19.07 -12.48 -18.68
N ASP A 469 19.53 -13.49 -17.94
CA ASP A 469 20.83 -13.46 -17.24
C ASP A 469 22.00 -13.19 -18.20
N LYS A 470 21.97 -13.78 -19.40
CA LYS A 470 22.97 -13.54 -20.45
C LYS A 470 22.80 -12.18 -21.11
N GLU A 471 21.57 -11.75 -21.37
CA GLU A 471 21.27 -10.45 -22.01
C GLU A 471 21.73 -9.27 -21.14
N PHE A 472 21.53 -9.38 -19.82
CA PHE A 472 21.86 -8.32 -18.86
C PHE A 472 23.27 -8.46 -18.27
N GLY A 473 23.94 -9.60 -18.49
CA GLY A 473 25.26 -9.87 -17.93
C GLY A 473 25.23 -10.02 -16.40
N PHE A 474 24.19 -10.67 -15.86
CA PHE A 474 24.07 -10.92 -14.42
C PHE A 474 24.96 -12.05 -13.92
N ILE A 475 25.32 -12.99 -14.80
CA ILE A 475 26.25 -14.11 -14.56
C ILE A 475 27.37 -14.07 -15.58
#